data_AF-A0A0Q4FAB6-F1
#
_entry.id   AF-A0A0Q4FAB6-F1
#
_cell.length_a   1.000
_cell.length_b   1.000
_cell.length_c   1.000
_cell.angle_alpha   90.00
_cell.angle_beta   90.00
_cell.angle_gamma   90.00
#
_symmetry.space_group_name_H-M   'P 1'
#
loop_
_entity.id
_entity.type
_entity.pdbx_description
1 polymer ?
#
loop_
_entity_poly.entity_id
_entity_poly.type
_entity_poly.pdbx_seq_one_letter_code
_entity_poly.pdbx_strand_id
1 'polypeptide(L)'
;MMNDAQSVAELVRWAAENAAHLAWQRVDEQSIEFDVAAPFSVRLVAVSGTWQLVTVSGRGARTTSLGALDMPFDDVLESLRDRLYGTATDEFDDTDRSGGQALAQVLRTSSDEQRDRIWCARAATLLAGHAIKDGYGLQARMRLEEAAALFAAAGDIDAENRMLQTLASLPELLRA
;
A
#
# COMPACT_ATOMS: atom_id res chain seq x y z
N MET A 1 19.44 -14.79 -16.95
CA MET A 1 19.77 -14.74 -15.51
C MET A 1 20.16 -13.30 -15.23
N MET A 2 19.26 -12.56 -14.57
CA MET A 2 19.47 -11.15 -14.26
C MET A 2 20.47 -11.04 -13.11
N ASN A 3 21.43 -10.12 -13.18
CA ASN A 3 22.35 -9.87 -12.07
C ASN A 3 21.86 -8.69 -11.20
N ASP A 4 22.41 -8.54 -10.00
CA ASP A 4 22.00 -7.50 -9.05
C ASP A 4 22.02 -6.09 -9.67
N ALA A 5 23.00 -5.80 -10.54
CA ALA A 5 23.12 -4.51 -11.22
C ALA A 5 21.99 -4.24 -12.22
N GLN A 6 21.50 -5.26 -12.93
CA GLN A 6 20.36 -5.13 -13.85
C GLN A 6 19.06 -4.91 -13.08
N SER A 7 18.86 -5.61 -11.98
CA SER A 7 17.66 -5.47 -11.14
C SER A 7 17.59 -4.09 -10.48
N VAL A 8 18.74 -3.60 -10.01
CA VAL A 8 18.89 -2.22 -9.54
C VAL A 8 18.58 -1.21 -10.66
N ALA A 9 19.05 -1.44 -11.89
CA ALA A 9 18.75 -0.55 -13.00
C ALA A 9 17.24 -0.54 -13.34
N GLU A 10 16.56 -1.67 -13.25
CA GLU A 10 15.10 -1.74 -13.43
C GLU A 10 14.35 -1.00 -12.31
N LEU A 11 14.78 -1.15 -11.05
CA LEU A 11 14.23 -0.41 -9.91
C LEU A 11 14.35 1.09 -10.12
N VAL A 12 15.55 1.56 -10.48
CA VAL A 12 15.84 2.99 -10.69
C VAL A 12 15.08 3.52 -11.91
N ARG A 13 15.00 2.74 -12.99
CA ARG A 13 14.20 3.10 -14.17
C ARG A 13 12.73 3.24 -13.81
N TRP A 14 12.15 2.25 -13.13
CA TRP A 14 10.76 2.29 -12.70
C TRP A 14 10.49 3.50 -11.80
N ALA A 15 11.37 3.76 -10.82
CA ALA A 15 11.23 4.92 -9.97
C ALA A 15 11.32 6.24 -10.76
N ALA A 16 12.24 6.34 -11.73
CA ALA A 16 12.37 7.55 -12.57
C ALA A 16 11.15 7.76 -13.49
N GLU A 17 10.60 6.70 -14.05
CA GLU A 17 9.40 6.74 -14.91
C GLU A 17 8.14 7.17 -14.11
N ASN A 18 8.12 6.88 -12.81
CA ASN A 18 7.00 7.20 -11.93
C ASN A 18 7.26 8.42 -10.99
N ALA A 19 8.48 8.97 -10.98
CA ALA A 19 8.90 10.08 -10.12
C ALA A 19 8.14 11.39 -10.35
N ALA A 20 7.65 11.62 -11.58
CA ALA A 20 6.87 12.82 -11.92
C ALA A 20 5.45 12.79 -11.32
N HIS A 21 5.00 11.60 -10.93
CA HIS A 21 3.68 11.40 -10.34
C HIS A 21 3.74 11.17 -8.83
N LEU A 22 4.79 10.56 -8.26
CA LEU A 22 4.67 9.98 -6.91
C LEU A 22 5.89 9.96 -5.98
N ALA A 23 5.53 9.78 -4.71
CA ALA A 23 6.29 9.72 -3.46
C ALA A 23 7.50 8.77 -3.42
N TRP A 24 7.74 7.91 -4.42
CA TRP A 24 8.91 7.04 -4.42
C TRP A 24 10.18 7.83 -4.75
N GLN A 25 11.08 7.94 -3.77
CA GLN A 25 12.34 8.64 -3.88
C GLN A 25 13.49 7.64 -3.83
N ARG A 26 14.47 7.80 -4.72
CA ARG A 26 15.72 7.06 -4.63
C ARG A 26 16.48 7.52 -3.39
N VAL A 27 16.87 6.58 -2.53
CA VAL A 27 17.60 6.86 -1.29
C VAL A 27 19.06 6.46 -1.39
N ASP A 28 19.36 5.37 -2.10
CA ASP A 28 20.72 4.94 -2.39
C ASP A 28 20.81 4.22 -3.75
N GLU A 29 21.90 3.49 -3.99
CA GLU A 29 22.10 2.74 -5.23
C GLU A 29 21.15 1.56 -5.39
N GLN A 30 20.68 0.96 -4.29
CA GLN A 30 19.98 -0.31 -4.31
C GLN A 30 18.54 -0.22 -3.80
N SER A 31 18.08 0.99 -3.48
CA SER A 31 16.78 1.18 -2.85
C SER A 31 16.05 2.45 -3.24
N ILE A 32 14.73 2.33 -3.14
CA ILE A 32 13.78 3.44 -3.24
C ILE A 32 12.88 3.41 -2.01
N GLU A 33 12.49 4.57 -1.53
CA GLU A 33 11.67 4.75 -0.35
C GLU A 33 10.46 5.60 -0.69
N PHE A 34 9.31 5.24 -0.12
CA PHE A 34 8.11 6.02 -0.25
C PHE A 34 8.12 7.19 0.74
N ASP A 35 7.77 8.37 0.26
CA ASP A 35 7.57 9.60 1.04
C ASP A 35 6.33 9.45 1.94
N VAL A 36 6.54 8.80 3.09
CA VAL A 36 5.61 8.76 4.22
C VAL A 36 6.12 9.66 5.33
N ALA A 37 5.20 10.22 6.13
CA ALA A 37 5.58 11.06 7.25
C ALA A 37 6.37 10.26 8.30
N ALA A 38 7.51 10.82 8.73
CA ALA A 38 8.29 10.24 9.83
C ALA A 38 7.42 10.06 11.10
N PRO A 39 7.64 8.99 11.90
CA PRO A 39 8.79 8.07 11.86
C PRO A 39 8.60 6.85 10.94
N PHE A 40 7.54 6.80 10.13
CA PHE A 40 7.28 5.64 9.26
C PHE A 40 8.20 5.64 8.05
N SER A 41 8.42 4.45 7.50
CA SER A 41 9.23 4.26 6.28
C SER A 41 8.75 3.03 5.53
N VAL A 42 8.75 3.10 4.20
CA VAL A 42 8.51 1.96 3.33
C VAL A 42 9.55 1.98 2.22
N ARG A 43 10.45 0.99 2.23
CA ARG A 43 11.59 0.93 1.32
C ARG A 43 11.61 -0.40 0.57
N LEU A 44 11.75 -0.33 -0.76
CA LEU A 44 12.00 -1.47 -1.62
C LEU A 44 13.50 -1.52 -1.92
N VAL A 45 14.13 -2.67 -1.68
CA VAL A 45 15.59 -2.88 -1.78
C VAL A 45 15.90 -4.10 -2.65
N ALA A 46 16.87 -3.98 -3.54
CA ALA A 46 17.45 -5.09 -4.29
C ALA A 46 18.81 -5.48 -3.69
N VAL A 47 18.87 -6.56 -2.90
CA VAL A 47 20.10 -6.95 -2.17
C VAL A 47 20.27 -8.46 -2.10
N SER A 48 21.52 -8.91 -2.29
CA SER A 48 21.94 -10.31 -2.13
C SER A 48 21.09 -11.29 -2.95
N GLY A 49 20.79 -10.96 -4.20
CA GLY A 49 19.96 -11.81 -5.06
C GLY A 49 18.47 -11.85 -4.70
N THR A 50 18.00 -11.00 -3.78
CA THR A 50 16.56 -10.90 -3.41
C THR A 50 16.00 -9.48 -3.46
N TRP A 51 14.71 -9.40 -3.78
CA TRP A 51 13.90 -8.20 -3.52
C TRP A 51 13.43 -8.21 -2.07
N GLN A 52 13.60 -7.10 -1.37
CA GLN A 52 13.23 -6.95 0.03
C GLN A 52 12.36 -5.71 0.24
N LEU A 53 11.31 -5.86 1.03
CA LEU A 53 10.50 -4.78 1.56
C LEU A 53 10.92 -4.51 3.00
N VAL A 54 11.39 -3.31 3.27
CA VAL A 54 11.67 -2.81 4.62
C VAL A 54 10.57 -1.84 5.02
N THR A 55 9.85 -2.14 6.10
CA THR A 55 8.85 -1.24 6.68
C THR A 55 9.25 -0.83 8.07
N VAL A 56 9.02 0.44 8.41
CA VAL A 56 9.10 0.94 9.78
C VAL A 56 7.72 1.44 10.16
N SER A 57 7.11 0.80 11.15
CA SER A 57 5.79 1.14 11.68
C SER A 57 5.84 1.38 13.20
N GLY A 58 4.69 1.65 13.82
CA GLY A 58 4.55 1.70 15.28
C GLY A 58 4.98 0.40 15.98
N ARG A 59 4.99 -0.74 15.26
CA ARG A 59 5.49 -2.03 15.75
C ARG A 59 7.00 -2.23 15.57
N GLY A 60 7.70 -1.24 15.01
CA GLY A 60 9.14 -1.28 14.73
C GLY A 60 9.48 -1.61 13.28
N ALA A 61 10.77 -1.90 13.04
CA ALA A 61 11.27 -2.21 11.71
C ALA A 61 11.07 -3.70 11.35
N ARG A 62 10.61 -3.97 10.13
CA ARG A 62 10.45 -5.32 9.58
C ARG A 62 11.07 -5.39 8.19
N THR A 63 11.70 -6.52 7.89
CA THR A 63 12.22 -6.82 6.55
C THR A 63 11.56 -8.09 6.04
N THR A 64 10.96 -8.03 4.86
CA THR A 64 10.24 -9.13 4.23
C THR A 64 10.82 -9.40 2.85
N SER A 65 11.13 -10.66 2.54
CA SER A 65 11.52 -11.05 1.19
C SER A 65 10.29 -11.06 0.27
N LEU A 66 10.44 -10.45 -0.91
CA LEU A 66 9.44 -10.43 -1.98
C LEU A 66 9.74 -11.47 -3.07
N GLY A 67 10.94 -12.04 -3.09
CA GLY A 67 11.37 -13.05 -4.05
C GLY A 67 12.80 -12.83 -4.55
N ALA A 68 13.19 -13.63 -5.54
CA ALA A 68 14.53 -13.58 -6.14
C ALA A 68 14.63 -12.41 -7.15
N LEU A 69 15.84 -11.87 -7.35
CA LEU A 69 16.04 -10.73 -8.27
C LEU A 69 15.76 -11.04 -9.74
N ASP A 70 15.74 -12.31 -10.14
CA ASP A 70 15.44 -12.74 -11.50
C ASP A 70 13.94 -12.87 -11.79
N MET A 71 13.08 -12.61 -10.80
CA MET A 71 11.63 -12.57 -11.01
C MET A 71 11.21 -11.32 -11.82
N PRO A 72 10.16 -11.42 -12.66
CA PRO A 72 9.60 -10.26 -13.34
C PRO A 72 9.23 -9.15 -12.37
N PHE A 73 9.57 -7.90 -12.71
CA PHE A 73 9.36 -6.77 -11.80
C PHE A 73 7.87 -6.55 -11.44
N ASP A 74 6.94 -6.85 -12.36
CA ASP A 74 5.50 -6.80 -12.06
C ASP A 74 5.10 -7.78 -10.95
N ASP A 75 5.72 -8.96 -10.89
CA ASP A 75 5.50 -9.93 -9.81
C ASP A 75 6.07 -9.43 -8.47
N VAL A 76 7.15 -8.62 -8.52
CA VAL A 76 7.72 -7.96 -7.33
C VAL A 76 6.73 -6.94 -6.79
N LEU A 77 6.13 -6.15 -7.68
CA LEU A 77 5.16 -5.13 -7.31
C LEU A 77 3.87 -5.75 -6.76
N GLU A 78 3.40 -6.84 -7.35
CA GLU A 78 2.27 -7.61 -6.82
C GLU A 78 2.58 -8.13 -5.42
N SER A 79 3.75 -8.74 -5.24
CA SER A 79 4.21 -9.22 -3.93
C SER A 79 4.35 -8.09 -2.90
N LEU A 80 4.84 -6.92 -3.33
CA LEU A 80 4.93 -5.72 -2.49
C LEU A 80 3.53 -5.29 -2.02
N ARG A 81 2.55 -5.22 -2.93
CA ARG A 81 1.17 -4.84 -2.60
C ARG A 81 0.51 -5.83 -1.63
N ASP A 82 0.67 -7.12 -1.88
CA ASP A 82 0.23 -8.18 -0.96
C ASP A 82 0.81 -7.99 0.44
N ARG A 83 2.11 -7.72 0.56
CA ARG A 83 2.76 -7.50 1.86
C ARG A 83 2.33 -6.22 2.54
N LEU A 84 2.17 -5.13 1.80
CA LEU A 84 1.68 -3.86 2.33
C LEU A 84 0.24 -4.00 2.85
N TYR A 85 -0.63 -4.67 2.08
CA TYR A 85 -2.02 -4.91 2.47
C TYR A 85 -2.12 -5.79 3.71
N GLY A 86 -1.39 -6.92 3.74
CA GLY A 86 -1.37 -7.81 4.90
C GLY A 86 -0.87 -7.11 6.15
N THR A 87 0.24 -6.36 6.04
CA THR A 87 0.81 -5.65 7.19
C THR A 87 -0.11 -4.53 7.69
N ALA A 88 -0.70 -3.75 6.79
CA ALA A 88 -1.67 -2.71 7.16
C ALA A 88 -2.93 -3.30 7.83
N THR A 89 -3.37 -4.48 7.39
CA THR A 89 -4.48 -5.21 8.02
C THR A 89 -4.09 -5.71 9.41
N ASP A 90 -2.89 -6.26 9.59
CA ASP A 90 -2.41 -6.75 10.89
C ASP A 90 -2.22 -5.62 11.92
N GLU A 91 -1.88 -4.42 11.46
CA GLU A 91 -1.72 -3.22 12.28
C GLU A 91 -3.05 -2.46 12.48
N PHE A 92 -4.12 -2.90 11.84
CA PHE A 92 -5.42 -2.24 11.91
C PHE A 92 -5.97 -2.15 13.34
N ASP A 93 -5.73 -3.19 14.14
CA ASP A 93 -6.20 -3.31 15.52
C ASP A 93 -5.18 -2.80 16.56
N ASP A 94 -4.04 -2.24 16.12
CA ASP A 94 -3.08 -1.65 17.04
C ASP A 94 -3.58 -0.35 17.67
N THR A 95 -3.08 -0.10 18.87
CA THR A 95 -3.25 1.18 19.56
C THR A 95 -2.56 2.32 18.82
N ASP A 96 -1.42 2.06 18.17
CA ASP A 96 -0.72 2.99 17.29
C ASP A 96 -0.84 2.57 15.81
N ARG A 97 -1.97 2.94 15.21
CA ARG A 97 -2.40 2.57 13.85
C ARG A 97 -1.91 3.49 12.74
N SER A 98 -1.10 4.48 13.09
CA SER A 98 -0.53 5.46 12.17
C SER A 98 0.38 4.79 11.11
N GLY A 99 1.08 3.71 11.50
CA GLY A 99 1.82 2.84 10.60
C GLY A 99 0.93 2.16 9.56
N GLY A 100 -0.14 1.47 9.99
CA GLY A 100 -1.10 0.83 9.09
C GLY A 100 -1.73 1.81 8.10
N GLN A 101 -2.06 3.03 8.54
CA GLN A 101 -2.56 4.09 7.66
C GLN A 101 -1.50 4.50 6.62
N ALA A 102 -0.24 4.66 7.02
CA ALA A 102 0.86 5.01 6.12
C ALA A 102 1.05 3.91 5.06
N LEU A 103 1.02 2.64 5.46
CA LEU A 103 1.11 1.49 4.55
C LEU A 103 -0.07 1.43 3.58
N ALA A 104 -1.30 1.71 4.04
CA ALA A 104 -2.48 1.78 3.18
C ALA A 104 -2.37 2.93 2.16
N GLN A 105 -1.76 4.05 2.54
CA GLN A 105 -1.48 5.15 1.62
C GLN A 105 -0.46 4.75 0.56
N VAL A 106 0.63 4.07 0.95
CA VAL A 106 1.63 3.54 0.00
C VAL A 106 0.98 2.57 -0.98
N LEU A 107 0.15 1.66 -0.48
CA LEU A 107 -0.59 0.70 -1.30
C LEU A 107 -1.46 1.43 -2.34
N ARG A 108 -2.29 2.38 -1.91
CA ARG A 108 -3.17 3.16 -2.80
C ARG A 108 -2.37 3.81 -3.91
N THR A 109 -1.29 4.48 -3.53
CA THR A 109 -0.46 5.22 -4.46
C THR A 109 0.22 4.29 -5.48
N SER A 110 0.84 3.20 -5.02
CA SER A 110 1.53 2.23 -5.89
C SER A 110 0.60 1.48 -6.86
N SER A 111 -0.69 1.44 -6.53
CA SER A 111 -1.72 0.76 -7.31
C SER A 111 -2.30 1.68 -8.38
N ASP A 112 -2.46 2.96 -8.04
CA ASP A 112 -2.92 4.00 -8.96
C ASP A 112 -1.92 4.20 -10.12
N GLU A 113 -0.61 4.11 -9.85
CA GLU A 113 0.48 4.12 -10.85
C GLU A 113 0.26 3.11 -11.97
N GLN A 114 -0.01 1.87 -11.57
CA GLN A 114 -0.20 0.77 -12.51
C GLN A 114 -1.64 0.65 -12.98
N ARG A 115 -2.52 1.56 -12.54
CA ARG A 115 -3.97 1.52 -12.81
C ARG A 115 -4.59 0.20 -12.38
N ASP A 116 -4.06 -0.39 -11.31
CA ASP A 116 -4.58 -1.63 -10.75
C ASP A 116 -5.78 -1.34 -9.88
N ARG A 117 -6.97 -1.56 -10.46
CA ARG A 117 -8.25 -1.24 -9.84
C ARG A 117 -8.52 -2.06 -8.58
N ILE A 118 -8.08 -3.32 -8.55
CA ILE A 118 -8.30 -4.22 -7.42
C ILE A 118 -7.50 -3.71 -6.23
N TRP A 119 -6.22 -3.39 -6.44
CA TRP A 119 -5.37 -2.90 -5.37
C TRP A 119 -5.73 -1.49 -4.89
N CYS A 120 -6.16 -0.61 -5.80
CA CYS A 120 -6.73 0.68 -5.43
C CYS A 120 -7.93 0.50 -4.49
N ALA A 121 -8.85 -0.42 -4.79
CA ALA A 121 -10.02 -0.68 -3.96
C ALA A 121 -9.66 -1.21 -2.56
N ARG A 122 -8.71 -2.15 -2.50
CA ARG A 122 -8.18 -2.70 -1.24
C ARG A 122 -7.55 -1.61 -0.36
N ALA A 123 -6.75 -0.73 -0.95
CA ALA A 123 -6.13 0.38 -0.23
C ALA A 123 -7.14 1.42 0.28
N ALA A 124 -8.11 1.79 -0.55
CA ALA A 124 -9.19 2.69 -0.15
C ALA A 124 -10.00 2.13 1.04
N THR A 125 -10.23 0.82 1.06
CA THR A 125 -10.88 0.11 2.17
C THR A 125 -10.11 0.22 3.48
N LEU A 126 -8.79 -0.02 3.45
CA LEU A 126 -7.94 0.13 4.64
C LEU A 126 -7.94 1.57 5.16
N LEU A 127 -7.78 2.55 4.27
CA LEU A 127 -7.83 3.97 4.63
C LEU A 127 -9.19 4.36 5.22
N ALA A 128 -10.29 3.80 4.71
CA ALA A 128 -11.63 4.00 5.25
C ALA A 128 -11.74 3.43 6.67
N GLY A 129 -11.30 2.18 6.87
CA GLY A 129 -11.30 1.53 8.17
C GLY A 129 -10.53 2.34 9.23
N HIS A 130 -9.36 2.88 8.88
CA HIS A 130 -8.57 3.70 9.80
C HIS A 130 -9.34 4.98 10.20
N ALA A 131 -9.97 5.65 9.22
CA ALA A 131 -10.76 6.87 9.48
C ALA A 131 -11.99 6.63 10.37
N ILE A 132 -12.67 5.48 10.22
CA ILE A 132 -13.83 5.12 11.07
C ILE A 132 -13.39 5.03 12.52
N LYS A 133 -12.29 4.32 12.79
CA LYS A 133 -11.79 4.15 14.16
C LYS A 133 -11.26 5.45 14.78
N ASP A 134 -10.80 6.40 13.97
CA ASP A 134 -10.38 7.74 14.42
C ASP A 134 -11.57 8.70 14.66
N GLY A 135 -12.80 8.30 14.31
CA GLY A 135 -14.00 9.12 14.47
C GLY A 135 -14.16 10.21 13.40
N TYR A 136 -13.35 10.17 12.33
CA TYR A 136 -13.41 11.14 11.23
C TYR A 136 -14.48 10.76 10.22
N GLY A 137 -15.74 11.03 10.56
CA GLY A 137 -16.90 10.54 9.81
C GLY A 137 -16.98 10.99 8.35
N LEU A 138 -16.56 12.22 8.02
CA LEU A 138 -16.56 12.70 6.64
C LEU A 138 -15.50 11.97 5.80
N GLN A 139 -14.30 11.80 6.33
CA GLN A 139 -13.18 11.12 5.68
C GLN A 139 -13.49 9.63 5.50
N ALA A 140 -14.06 8.98 6.52
CA ALA A 140 -14.52 7.61 6.43
C ALA A 140 -15.54 7.43 5.31
N ARG A 141 -16.53 8.33 5.22
CA ARG A 141 -17.55 8.32 4.18
C ARG A 141 -16.94 8.43 2.78
N MET A 142 -16.11 9.46 2.55
CA MET A 142 -15.49 9.69 1.24
C MET A 142 -14.66 8.49 0.79
N ARG A 143 -13.90 7.87 1.70
CA ARG A 143 -13.06 6.71 1.40
C ARG A 143 -13.87 5.44 1.14
N LEU A 144 -14.99 5.24 1.85
CA LEU A 144 -15.92 4.13 1.57
C LEU A 144 -16.62 4.30 0.20
N GLU A 145 -17.01 5.54 -0.15
CA GLU A 145 -17.57 5.85 -1.47
C GLU A 145 -16.53 5.61 -2.59
N GLU A 146 -15.28 6.05 -2.39
CA GLU A 146 -14.16 5.77 -3.30
C GLU A 146 -13.90 4.26 -3.44
N ALA A 147 -13.85 3.52 -2.32
CA ALA A 147 -13.65 2.07 -2.32
C ALA A 147 -14.77 1.34 -3.07
N ALA A 148 -16.03 1.69 -2.85
CA ALA A 148 -17.16 1.10 -3.56
C ALA A 148 -17.05 1.31 -5.07
N ALA A 149 -16.75 2.55 -5.50
CA ALA A 149 -16.57 2.86 -6.92
C ALA A 149 -15.39 2.09 -7.55
N LEU A 150 -14.30 1.90 -6.82
CA LEU A 150 -13.14 1.13 -7.28
C LEU A 150 -13.44 -0.37 -7.39
N PHE A 151 -14.17 -0.95 -6.43
CA PHE A 151 -14.63 -2.34 -6.52
C PHE A 151 -15.60 -2.56 -7.68
N ALA A 152 -16.53 -1.63 -7.90
CA ALA A 152 -17.42 -1.67 -9.06
C ALA A 152 -16.62 -1.65 -10.38
N ALA A 153 -15.60 -0.78 -10.47
CA ALA A 153 -14.73 -0.68 -11.64
C ALA A 153 -13.82 -1.91 -11.85
N ALA A 154 -13.57 -2.68 -10.79
CA ALA A 154 -12.86 -3.95 -10.81
C ALA A 154 -13.78 -5.15 -11.08
N GLY A 155 -15.10 -4.96 -11.06
CA GLY A 155 -16.09 -6.04 -11.22
C GLY A 155 -16.32 -6.90 -9.97
N ASP A 156 -15.85 -6.46 -8.80
CA ASP A 156 -16.04 -7.16 -7.52
C ASP A 156 -17.32 -6.67 -6.83
N ILE A 157 -18.45 -7.23 -7.27
CA ILE A 157 -19.79 -6.85 -6.82
C ILE A 157 -19.98 -7.12 -5.31
N ASP A 158 -19.38 -8.19 -4.79
CA ASP A 158 -19.51 -8.55 -3.38
C ASP A 158 -18.77 -7.55 -2.50
N ALA A 159 -17.56 -7.12 -2.90
CA ALA A 159 -16.81 -6.10 -2.17
C ALA A 159 -17.45 -4.72 -2.29
N GLU A 160 -17.97 -4.35 -3.46
CA GLU A 160 -18.77 -3.13 -3.64
C GLU A 160 -19.95 -3.11 -2.66
N ASN A 161 -20.76 -4.17 -2.63
CA ASN A 161 -21.92 -4.27 -1.75
C ASN A 161 -21.53 -4.18 -0.27
N ARG A 162 -20.42 -4.80 0.15
CA ARG A 162 -19.90 -4.66 1.52
C ARG A 162 -19.54 -3.21 1.85
N MET A 163 -18.94 -2.48 0.93
CA MET A 163 -18.61 -1.06 1.13
C MET A 163 -19.87 -0.20 1.24
N LEU A 164 -20.86 -0.44 0.37
CA LEU A 164 -22.15 0.28 0.42
C LEU A 164 -22.92 -0.02 1.72
N GLN A 165 -22.91 -1.26 2.21
CA GLN A 165 -23.49 -1.64 3.49
C GLN A 165 -22.76 -0.94 4.65
N THR A 166 -21.43 -0.92 4.62
CA THR A 166 -20.61 -0.23 5.64
C THR A 166 -20.88 1.28 5.63
N LEU A 167 -21.03 1.88 4.45
CA LEU A 167 -21.40 3.28 4.26
C LEU A 167 -22.78 3.59 4.87
N ALA A 168 -23.76 2.69 4.68
CA ALA A 168 -25.09 2.83 5.26
C ALA A 168 -25.08 2.76 6.80
N SER A 169 -24.24 1.90 7.37
CA SER A 169 -24.08 1.73 8.83
C SER A 169 -23.04 2.67 9.46
N LEU A 170 -22.35 3.50 8.66
CA LEU A 170 -21.29 4.39 9.13
C LEU A 170 -21.69 5.28 10.32
N PRO A 171 -22.89 5.90 10.38
CA PRO A 171 -23.28 6.71 11.53
C PRO A 171 -23.33 5.94 12.86
N GLU A 172 -23.63 4.65 12.82
CA GLU A 172 -23.65 3.77 13.99
C GLU A 172 -22.23 3.36 14.38
N LEU A 173 -21.39 3.05 13.39
CA LEU A 173 -19.99 2.68 13.58
C LEU A 173 -19.14 3.80 14.20
N LEU A 174 -19.47 5.06 13.90
CA LEU A 174 -18.77 6.23 14.47
C LEU A 174 -19.18 6.55 15.92
N ARG A 175 -20.23 5.90 16.45
CA ARG A 175 -20.74 6.10 17.82
C ARG A 175 -20.29 5.00 18.79
N ALA A 176 -19.83 3.87 18.26
CA ALA A 176 -19.35 2.72 19.02
C ALA A 176 -17.88 2.89 19.44
#